data_AF-A0A812MSJ2-F1
#
_entry.id   AF-A0A812MSJ2-F1
#
_cell.length_a   1.000
_cell.length_b   1.000
_cell.length_c   1.000
_cell.angle_alpha   90.00
_cell.angle_beta   90.00
_cell.angle_gamma   90.00
#
_symmetry.space_group_name_H-M   'P 1'
#
loop_
_entity.id
_entity.type
_entity.pdbx_description
1 polymer ?
#
loop_
_entity_poly.entity_id
_entity_poly.type
_entity_poly.pdbx_seq_one_letter_code
_entity_poly.pdbx_strand_id
1 'polypeptide(L)'
;MMMSIISMGLTTITWLIFGFTWSFDEWGAGKGFTYVGFRNLDAVWPDTTMPGMTFAVFQMTFAIIAAAIISGAVVERIRFSAYAVFIVVWVLAVYVPLCHWIWGGGWIAEMGAK
;
A
#
# COMPACT_ATOMS: atom_id res chain seq x y z
N MET A 1 8.06 -0.89 20.33
CA MET A 1 7.93 -2.26 19.77
C MET A 1 6.50 -2.68 19.50
N MET A 2 5.59 -2.69 20.49
CA MET A 2 4.20 -3.15 20.30
C MET A 2 3.45 -2.42 19.16
N MET A 3 3.53 -1.08 19.09
CA MET A 3 2.87 -0.30 18.03
C MET A 3 3.43 -0.57 16.64
N SER A 4 4.73 -0.84 16.52
CA SER A 4 5.38 -1.13 15.24
C SER A 4 5.05 -2.54 14.72
N ILE A 5 4.99 -3.54 15.61
CA ILE A 5 4.58 -4.91 15.24
C ILE A 5 3.12 -4.91 14.76
N ILE A 6 2.27 -4.14 15.42
CA ILE A 6 0.86 -4.05 15.06
C ILE A 6 0.67 -3.25 13.77
N SER A 7 1.44 -2.18 13.55
CA SER A 7 1.38 -1.45 12.29
C SER A 7 1.82 -2.32 11.11
N MET A 8 2.81 -3.20 11.30
CA MET A 8 3.14 -4.20 10.29
C MET A 8 1.93 -5.08 9.96
N GLY A 9 1.30 -5.70 10.96
CA GLY A 9 0.15 -6.59 10.74
C GLY A 9 -1.04 -5.88 10.08
N LEU A 10 -1.42 -4.70 10.57
CA LEU A 10 -2.53 -3.93 10.01
C LEU A 10 -2.23 -3.45 8.59
N THR A 11 -1.00 -3.00 8.32
CA THR A 11 -0.60 -2.57 6.98
C THR A 11 -0.60 -3.74 6.00
N THR A 12 -0.10 -4.92 6.40
CA THR A 12 -0.15 -6.13 5.58
C THR A 12 -1.58 -6.50 5.18
N ILE A 13 -2.52 -6.52 6.14
CA ILE A 13 -3.92 -6.84 5.85
C ILE A 13 -4.55 -5.78 4.95
N THR A 14 -4.30 -4.50 5.25
CA THR A 14 -4.83 -3.36 4.46
C THR A 14 -4.30 -3.40 3.03
N TRP A 15 -3.01 -3.71 2.87
CA TRP A 15 -2.34 -3.83 1.57
C TRP A 15 -2.91 -4.98 0.75
N LEU A 16 -3.07 -6.15 1.37
CA LEU A 16 -3.60 -7.34 0.71
C LEU A 16 -5.03 -7.14 0.20
N ILE A 17 -5.89 -6.48 0.99
CA ILE A 17 -7.30 -6.31 0.62
C ILE A 17 -7.48 -5.15 -0.36
N PHE A 18 -6.94 -3.97 -0.05
CA PHE A 18 -7.23 -2.75 -0.79
C PHE A 18 -5.97 -2.05 -1.32
N GLY A 19 -4.86 -2.08 -0.57
CA GLY A 19 -3.73 -1.23 -0.89
C GLY A 19 -3.07 -1.54 -2.23
N PHE A 20 -2.82 -2.82 -2.53
CA PHE A 20 -2.23 -3.19 -3.81
C PHE A 20 -3.15 -2.88 -4.99
N THR A 21 -4.42 -3.30 -4.91
CA THR A 21 -5.38 -3.08 -6.00
C THR A 21 -5.61 -1.59 -6.25
N TRP A 22 -5.74 -0.75 -5.23
CA TRP A 22 -5.95 0.69 -5.47
C TRP A 22 -4.66 1.42 -5.88
N SER A 23 -3.48 0.86 -5.59
CA SER A 23 -2.23 1.45 -6.07
C SER A 23 -1.98 1.17 -7.55
N PHE A 24 -2.36 -0.01 -8.03
CA PHE A 24 -1.90 -0.54 -9.33
C PHE A 24 -2.99 -0.98 -10.30
N ASP A 25 -4.26 -0.96 -9.90
CA ASP A 25 -5.40 -1.15 -10.81
C ASP A 25 -5.77 0.18 -11.48
N GLU A 26 -6.53 0.11 -12.57
CA GLU A 26 -7.08 1.28 -13.22
C GLU A 26 -8.24 1.87 -12.40
N TRP A 27 -8.28 3.20 -12.29
CA TRP A 27 -9.32 3.90 -11.55
C TRP A 27 -10.47 4.25 -12.50
N GLY A 28 -11.70 3.81 -12.21
CA GLY A 28 -12.87 4.06 -13.06
C GLY A 28 -14.13 3.32 -12.64
N ALA A 29 -15.25 3.58 -13.33
CA ALA A 29 -16.52 2.95 -13.03
C ALA A 29 -16.44 1.41 -13.19
N GLY A 30 -16.58 0.68 -12.08
CA GLY A 30 -16.52 -0.79 -12.05
C GLY A 30 -15.12 -1.39 -12.00
N LYS A 31 -14.06 -0.59 -11.88
CA LYS A 31 -12.66 -1.02 -11.74
C LYS A 31 -12.12 -0.65 -10.34
N GLY A 32 -10.97 -1.20 -9.95
CA GLY A 32 -10.36 -0.95 -8.63
C GLY A 32 -10.46 -2.11 -7.64
N PHE A 33 -10.96 -3.28 -8.07
CA PHE A 33 -11.04 -4.48 -7.24
C PHE A 33 -10.41 -5.71 -7.92
N THR A 34 -9.68 -5.53 -9.00
CA THR A 34 -9.14 -6.63 -9.83
C THR A 34 -8.16 -7.50 -9.05
N TYR A 35 -7.33 -6.88 -8.21
CA TYR A 35 -6.23 -7.52 -7.48
C TYR A 35 -6.50 -7.75 -5.99
N VAL A 36 -7.75 -7.61 -5.54
CA VAL A 36 -8.13 -7.81 -4.13
C VAL A 36 -7.72 -9.20 -3.65
N GLY A 37 -6.97 -9.24 -2.55
CA GLY A 37 -6.46 -10.50 -2.00
C GLY A 37 -5.42 -11.18 -2.89
N PHE A 38 -4.68 -10.40 -3.70
CA PHE A 38 -3.69 -10.90 -4.66
C PHE A 38 -4.26 -11.86 -5.70
N ARG A 39 -5.54 -11.69 -6.03
CA ARG A 39 -6.19 -12.41 -7.13
C ARG A 39 -5.80 -11.80 -8.47
N ASN A 40 -5.89 -12.61 -9.54
CA ASN A 40 -5.66 -12.16 -10.92
C ASN A 40 -4.31 -11.46 -11.16
N LEU A 41 -3.28 -11.80 -10.37
CA LEU A 41 -1.93 -11.26 -10.59
C LEU A 41 -1.32 -11.87 -11.86
N ASP A 42 -0.66 -11.02 -12.63
CA ASP A 42 0.03 -11.46 -13.83
C ASP A 42 1.22 -12.37 -13.52
N ALA A 43 1.48 -13.31 -14.44
CA ALA A 43 2.63 -14.21 -14.34
C ALA A 43 3.96 -13.45 -14.36
N VAL A 44 3.99 -12.31 -15.05
CA VAL A 44 5.05 -11.30 -15.04
C VAL A 44 4.38 -9.95 -14.95
N TRP A 45 4.77 -9.13 -13.97
CA TRP A 45 4.18 -7.82 -13.77
C TRP A 45 4.59 -6.84 -14.90
N PRO A 46 3.67 -6.00 -15.41
CA PRO A 46 3.97 -5.07 -16.52
C PRO A 46 5.23 -4.25 -16.28
N ASP A 47 6.03 -4.06 -17.33
CA ASP A 47 7.30 -3.32 -17.33
C ASP A 47 8.36 -3.82 -16.34
N THR A 48 8.23 -5.07 -15.87
CA THR A 48 9.22 -5.73 -15.02
C THR A 48 9.57 -7.13 -15.52
N THR A 49 10.56 -7.76 -14.88
CA THR A 49 10.89 -9.18 -15.06
C THR A 49 10.41 -10.05 -13.91
N MET A 50 9.63 -9.49 -12.98
CA MET A 50 9.23 -10.14 -11.74
C MET A 50 7.82 -10.72 -11.84
N PRO A 51 7.54 -11.86 -11.19
CA PRO A 51 6.15 -12.33 -11.03
C PRO A 51 5.29 -11.31 -10.29
N GLY A 52 4.01 -11.20 -10.64
CA GLY A 52 3.08 -10.26 -10.00
C GLY A 52 3.01 -10.41 -8.48
N MET A 53 3.09 -11.64 -7.98
CA MET A 53 3.13 -11.90 -6.53
C MET A 53 4.40 -11.34 -5.88
N THR A 54 5.56 -11.50 -6.52
CA THR A 54 6.82 -10.96 -6.03
C THR A 54 6.77 -9.43 -6.02
N PHE A 55 6.23 -8.82 -7.08
CA PHE A 55 6.05 -7.37 -7.14
C PHE A 55 5.11 -6.86 -6.03
N ALA A 56 3.97 -7.52 -5.82
CA ALA A 56 3.00 -7.13 -4.81
C ALA A 56 3.53 -7.21 -3.37
N VAL A 57 4.29 -8.27 -3.06
CA VAL A 57 4.93 -8.44 -1.75
C VAL A 57 6.11 -7.48 -1.59
N PHE A 58 6.89 -7.22 -2.64
CA PHE A 58 7.96 -6.24 -2.60
C PHE A 58 7.41 -4.84 -2.28
N GLN A 59 6.36 -4.40 -2.98
CA GLN A 59 5.72 -3.11 -2.73
C GLN A 59 5.11 -3.01 -1.32
N MET A 60 4.58 -4.12 -0.80
CA MET A 60 4.07 -4.18 0.58
C MET A 60 5.14 -3.81 1.61
N THR A 61 6.42 -4.13 1.36
CA THR A 61 7.50 -3.80 2.30
C THR A 61 7.66 -2.28 2.46
N PHE A 62 7.52 -1.50 1.39
CA PHE A 62 7.57 -0.05 1.44
C PHE A 62 6.39 0.53 2.22
N ALA A 63 5.20 -0.02 2.02
CA ALA A 63 4.01 0.37 2.78
C ALA A 63 4.21 0.14 4.28
N ILE A 64 4.73 -1.03 4.64
CA ILE A 64 5.00 -1.42 6.03
C ILE A 64 6.06 -0.49 6.66
N ILE A 65 7.15 -0.19 5.94
CA ILE A 65 8.20 0.71 6.46
C ILE A 65 7.65 2.12 6.65
N ALA A 66 6.89 2.66 5.69
CA ALA A 66 6.25 3.96 5.81
C ALA A 66 5.32 4.04 7.04
N ALA A 67 4.49 3.02 7.24
CA ALA A 67 3.62 2.92 8.41
C ALA A 67 4.42 2.81 9.74
N ALA A 68 5.51 2.03 9.74
CA ALA A 68 6.36 1.85 10.92
C ALA A 68 7.08 3.15 11.32
N ILE A 69 7.49 3.98 10.37
CA ILE A 69 8.10 5.30 10.65
C ILE A 69 7.11 6.18 11.43
N ILE A 70 5.84 6.20 11.02
CA ILE A 70 4.81 6.97 11.74
C ILE A 70 4.64 6.44 13.17
N SER A 71 4.63 5.11 13.35
CA SER A 71 4.57 4.48 14.67
C SER A 71 5.63 5.02 15.65
N GLY A 72 6.83 5.32 15.16
CA GLY A 72 7.92 5.88 15.95
C GLY A 72 7.73 7.36 16.29
N ALA A 73 7.10 8.13 15.40
CA ALA A 73 6.88 9.56 15.60
C ALA A 73 5.79 9.88 16.65
N VAL A 74 4.77 9.03 16.75
CA VAL A 74 3.63 9.21 17.67
C VAL A 74 3.67 8.30 18.90
N VAL A 75 4.78 7.55 19.08
CA VAL A 75 4.97 6.68 20.25
C VAL A 75 4.72 7.49 21.54
N GLU A 76 3.97 6.92 22.49
CA GLU A 76 3.64 7.52 23.80
C GLU A 76 2.70 8.75 23.80
N ARG A 77 2.29 9.26 22.64
CA ARG A 77 1.45 10.48 22.55
C ARG A 77 -0.01 10.21 22.22
N ILE A 78 -0.35 8.99 21.80
CA ILE A 78 -1.69 8.62 21.35
C ILE A 78 -2.13 7.29 21.93
N ARG A 79 -3.45 7.11 22.06
CA ARG A 79 -4.05 5.83 22.45
C ARG A 79 -3.85 4.80 21.34
N PHE A 80 -3.58 3.57 21.73
CA PHE A 80 -3.34 2.46 20.81
C PHE A 80 -4.52 2.21 19.85
N SER A 81 -5.76 2.25 20.33
CA SER A 81 -6.95 2.07 19.48
C SER A 81 -7.08 3.16 18.41
N ALA A 82 -6.79 4.41 18.77
CA ALA A 82 -6.78 5.53 17.83
C ALA A 82 -5.67 5.36 16.78
N TYR A 83 -4.49 4.89 17.20
CA TYR A 83 -3.39 4.58 16.30
C TYR A 83 -3.73 3.48 15.29
N ALA A 84 -4.37 2.40 15.75
CA ALA A 84 -4.74 1.26 14.89
C ALA A 84 -5.71 1.67 13.77
N VAL A 85 -6.70 2.51 14.08
CA VAL A 85 -7.61 3.05 13.06
C VAL A 85 -6.87 4.03 12.15
N PHE A 86 -6.08 4.93 12.74
CA PHE A 86 -5.32 5.93 12.01
C PHE A 86 -4.42 5.31 10.94
N ILE A 87 -3.68 4.24 11.27
CA ILE A 87 -2.72 3.67 10.32
C ILE A 87 -3.42 3.04 9.11
N VAL A 88 -4.57 2.40 9.30
CA VAL A 88 -5.36 1.83 8.20
C VAL A 88 -5.87 2.94 7.28
N VAL A 89 -6.44 3.99 7.88
CA VAL A 89 -6.93 5.15 7.12
C VAL A 89 -5.79 5.85 6.39
N TRP A 90 -4.64 6.03 7.05
CA TRP A 90 -3.48 6.69 6.45
C TRP A 90 -2.91 5.89 5.28
N VAL A 91 -2.82 4.56 5.39
CA VAL A 91 -2.38 3.71 4.28
C VAL A 91 -3.30 3.88 3.08
N LEU A 92 -4.63 3.86 3.27
CA LEU A 92 -5.59 3.95 2.17
C LEU A 92 -5.74 5.35 1.59
N ALA A 93 -5.73 6.39 2.43
CA ALA A 93 -6.03 7.76 2.01
C ALA A 93 -4.80 8.56 1.60
N VAL A 94 -3.60 8.16 2.06
CA VAL A 94 -2.35 8.89 1.83
C VAL A 94 -1.36 8.04 1.05
N TYR A 95 -0.97 6.88 1.60
CA TYR A 95 0.08 6.07 0.98
C TYR A 95 -0.33 5.53 -0.38
N VAL A 96 -1.53 4.95 -0.50
CA VAL A 96 -2.03 4.35 -1.74
C VAL A 96 -2.15 5.37 -2.89
N PRO A 97 -2.77 6.56 -2.72
CA PRO A 97 -2.79 7.57 -3.77
C PRO A 97 -1.40 8.02 -4.19
N LEU A 98 -0.48 8.24 -3.24
CA LEU A 98 0.91 8.61 -3.55
C LEU A 98 1.62 7.51 -4.35
N CYS A 99 1.43 6.25 -3.94
CA CYS A 99 1.93 5.08 -4.66
C CYS A 99 1.39 5.03 -6.09
N HIS A 100 0.08 5.23 -6.26
CA HIS A 100 -0.56 5.26 -7.58
C HIS A 100 0.00 6.37 -8.48
N TRP A 101 0.16 7.58 -7.94
CA TRP A 101 0.67 8.71 -8.70
C TRP A 101 2.07 8.51 -9.23
N ILE A 102 2.95 7.87 -8.46
CA ILE A 102 4.38 7.73 -8.79
C ILE A 102 4.67 6.40 -9.49
N TRP A 103 4.05 5.30 -9.05
CA TRP A 103 4.39 3.94 -9.49
C TRP A 103 3.23 3.18 -10.15
N GLY A 104 2.00 3.65 -9.99
CA GLY A 104 0.79 3.00 -10.52
C GLY A 104 0.30 3.55 -11.85
N GLY A 105 1.12 4.32 -12.57
CA GLY A 105 0.73 4.96 -13.83
C GLY A 105 -0.11 6.23 -13.67
N GLY A 106 -0.10 6.86 -12.49
CA GLY A 106 -0.76 8.15 -12.29
C GLY A 106 0.05 9.33 -12.84
N TRP A 107 -0.50 10.53 -12.67
CA TRP A 107 -0.03 11.76 -13.30
C TRP A 107 1.45 12.15 -13.01
N ILE A 108 1.99 11.81 -11.84
CA ILE A 108 3.40 12.11 -11.52
C ILE A 108 4.34 11.23 -12.35
N ALA A 109 3.98 9.95 -12.55
CA ALA A 109 4.71 9.06 -13.44
C ALA A 109 4.69 9.56 -14.89
N GLU A 110 3.55 10.08 -15.37
CA GLU A 110 3.41 10.67 -16.71
C GLU A 110 4.30 11.91 -16.92
N MET A 111 4.57 12.67 -15.85
CA MET A 111 5.50 13.80 -15.87
C MET A 111 6.98 13.38 -15.95
N GLY A 112 7.27 12.08 -15.94
CA GLY A 112 8.63 11.54 -16.08
C GLY A 112 9.38 11.34 -14.76
N ALA A 113 8.69 11.46 -13.61
CA ALA A 113 9.25 11.02 -12.35
C ALA A 113 9.36 9.49 -12.35
N LYS A 114 10.56 8.96 -12.13
CA LYS A 114 10.85 7.52 -12.00
C LYS A 114 11.54 7.24 -10.68
#